data_AF-A0A356T3I3-F1
#
_entry.id   AF-A0A356T3I3-F1
#
_cell.length_a   1.000
_cell.length_b   1.000
_cell.length_c   1.000
_cell.angle_alpha   90.00
_cell.angle_beta   90.00
_cell.angle_gamma   90.00
#
_symmetry.space_group_name_H-M   'P 1'
#
loop_
_entity.id
_entity.type
_entity.pdbx_description
1 polymer ?
#
loop_
_entity_poly.entity_id
_entity_poly.type
_entity_poly.pdbx_seq_one_letter_code
_entity_poly.pdbx_strand_id
1 'polypeptide(L)'
;YAMELLDGADLQTVIDETGPMPAGRACRILAQVAGALDEAHRAGLIHRDIKPGNVILVERGGEADVAKVVDFGLVKAIDEQDLTVTEQDKIVGTPLYVSPEAVAAPETLDGRADLYALGALGYFLLTGKPPFGGKSAIEVYTKHLEDSPTPPSEHAAEPFDPALDRL
;
A
#
# COMPACT_ATOMS: atom_id res chain seq x y z
N TYR A 1 -23.20 -6.61 0.21
CA TYR A 1 -22.17 -6.90 1.21
C TYR A 1 -22.58 -6.25 2.52
N ALA A 2 -22.43 -6.95 3.66
CA ALA A 2 -22.54 -6.38 5.00
C ALA A 2 -21.17 -6.59 5.68
N MET A 3 -20.50 -5.51 6.05
CA MET A 3 -19.20 -5.52 6.73
C MET A 3 -19.36 -5.00 8.16
N GLU A 4 -18.43 -5.36 9.04
CA GLU A 4 -18.31 -4.76 10.38
C GLU A 4 -18.21 -3.23 10.24
N LEU A 5 -18.99 -2.48 11.03
CA LEU A 5 -18.81 -1.03 11.12
C LEU A 5 -17.50 -0.78 11.87
N LEU A 6 -16.49 -0.31 11.15
CA LEU A 6 -15.20 0.07 11.71
C LEU A 6 -15.25 1.55 12.12
N ASP A 7 -15.22 1.81 13.42
CA ASP A 7 -15.09 3.17 13.97
C ASP A 7 -13.58 3.50 14.04
N GLY A 8 -13.08 4.09 12.96
CA GLY A 8 -11.65 4.31 12.74
C GLY A 8 -11.35 5.10 11.47
N ALA A 9 -10.07 5.31 11.20
CA ALA A 9 -9.59 6.04 10.02
C ALA A 9 -8.64 5.15 9.20
N ASP A 10 -8.70 5.27 7.88
CA ASP A 10 -7.75 4.62 7.00
C ASP A 10 -6.36 5.28 7.07
N LEU A 11 -5.33 4.55 6.65
CA LEU A 11 -3.95 5.04 6.74
C LEU A 11 -3.69 6.26 5.84
N GLN A 12 -4.46 6.48 4.76
CA GLN A 12 -4.34 7.71 3.96
C GLN A 12 -4.75 8.89 4.82
N THR A 13 -5.94 8.83 5.40
CA THR A 13 -6.48 9.87 6.29
C THR A 13 -5.53 10.16 7.46
N VAL A 14 -5.00 9.12 8.11
CA VAL A 14 -4.07 9.28 9.24
C VAL A 14 -2.80 10.04 8.84
N ILE A 15 -2.19 9.71 7.71
CA ILE A 15 -0.96 10.37 7.24
C ILE A 15 -1.25 11.79 6.74
N ASP A 16 -2.38 12.02 6.09
CA ASP A 16 -2.76 13.37 5.63
C ASP A 16 -2.96 14.34 6.80
N GLU A 17 -3.48 13.85 7.93
CA GLU A 17 -3.71 14.66 9.13
C GLU A 17 -2.46 14.82 10.01
N THR A 18 -1.66 13.76 10.16
CA THR A 18 -0.57 13.71 11.16
C THR A 18 0.83 13.74 10.57
N GLY A 19 0.96 13.58 9.26
CA GLY A 19 2.23 13.41 8.56
C GLY A 19 2.81 11.99 8.69
N PRO A 20 4.08 11.81 8.28
CA PRO A 20 4.77 10.53 8.40
C PRO A 20 4.81 10.03 9.84
N MET A 21 4.64 8.72 10.04
CA MET A 21 4.56 8.14 11.38
C MET A 21 5.92 7.60 11.88
N PRO A 22 6.13 7.52 13.21
CA PRO A 22 7.33 6.91 13.75
C PRO A 22 7.50 5.45 13.32
N ALA A 23 8.72 5.05 13.00
CA ALA A 23 9.02 3.71 12.47
C ALA A 23 8.49 2.57 13.33
N GLY A 24 8.61 2.67 14.66
CA GLY A 24 8.09 1.65 15.56
C GLY A 24 6.56 1.47 15.47
N ARG A 25 5.81 2.55 15.18
CA ARG A 25 4.36 2.48 14.95
C ARG A 25 4.08 1.85 13.58
N ALA A 26 4.79 2.27 12.53
CA ALA A 26 4.67 1.71 11.18
C ALA A 26 4.93 0.20 11.17
N CYS A 27 6.01 -0.28 11.79
CA CYS A 27 6.33 -1.70 11.86
C CYS A 27 5.24 -2.53 12.57
N ARG A 28 4.65 -2.01 13.66
CA ARG A 28 3.54 -2.70 14.35
C ARG A 28 2.29 -2.84 13.48
N ILE A 29 1.96 -1.79 12.73
CA ILE A 29 0.82 -1.80 11.80
C ILE A 29 1.10 -2.76 10.63
N LEU A 30 2.27 -2.65 10.01
CA LEU A 30 2.68 -3.53 8.89
C LEU A 30 2.71 -5.00 9.30
N ALA A 31 3.13 -5.32 10.53
CA ALA A 31 3.10 -6.69 11.04
C ALA A 31 1.67 -7.25 11.15
N GLN A 32 0.70 -6.42 11.57
CA GLN A 32 -0.71 -6.82 11.59
C GLN A 32 -1.27 -7.03 10.18
N VAL A 33 -0.96 -6.13 9.24
CA VAL A 33 -1.35 -6.27 7.82
C VAL A 33 -0.74 -7.52 7.20
N ALA A 34 0.55 -7.79 7.45
CA ALA A 34 1.23 -9.00 7.01
C ALA A 34 0.56 -10.27 7.56
N GLY A 35 0.14 -10.26 8.82
CA GLY A 35 -0.62 -11.37 9.41
C GLY A 35 -1.98 -11.60 8.74
N ALA A 36 -2.69 -10.54 8.37
CA ALA A 36 -3.94 -10.64 7.62
C ALA A 36 -3.73 -11.18 6.19
N LEU A 37 -2.66 -10.76 5.53
CA LEU A 37 -2.27 -11.25 4.21
C LEU A 37 -1.87 -12.74 4.25
N ASP A 38 -1.07 -13.14 5.23
CA ASP A 38 -0.65 -14.53 5.42
C ASP A 38 -1.86 -15.48 5.64
N GLU A 39 -2.84 -15.06 6.43
CA GLU A 39 -4.09 -15.81 6.61
C GLU A 39 -4.88 -15.93 5.29
N ALA A 40 -5.00 -14.84 4.53
CA ALA A 40 -5.66 -14.85 3.23
C ALA A 40 -4.92 -15.75 2.21
N HIS A 41 -3.59 -15.66 2.15
CA HIS A 41 -2.75 -16.47 1.27
C HIS A 41 -2.87 -17.96 1.59
N ARG A 42 -2.93 -18.34 2.88
CA ARG A 42 -3.22 -19.73 3.29
C ARG A 42 -4.59 -20.22 2.86
N ALA A 43 -5.58 -19.32 2.77
CA ALA A 43 -6.89 -19.61 2.23
C ALA A 43 -6.95 -19.58 0.68
N GLY A 44 -5.81 -19.35 0.00
CA GLY A 44 -5.72 -19.27 -1.46
C GLY A 44 -6.26 -17.96 -2.04
N LEU A 45 -6.39 -16.92 -1.22
CA LEU A 45 -6.85 -15.59 -1.61
C LEU A 45 -5.65 -14.65 -1.74
N ILE A 46 -5.67 -13.78 -2.75
CA ILE A 46 -4.69 -12.71 -2.95
C ILE A 46 -5.45 -11.39 -2.93
N HIS A 47 -4.95 -10.39 -2.22
CA HIS A 47 -5.65 -9.12 -2.03
C HIS A 47 -5.63 -8.24 -3.29
N ARG A 48 -4.46 -8.08 -3.92
CA ARG A 48 -4.21 -7.32 -5.16
C ARG A 48 -4.42 -5.81 -5.13
N ASP A 49 -4.78 -5.23 -3.99
CA ASP A 49 -5.09 -3.79 -3.86
C ASP A 49 -4.70 -3.28 -2.47
N ILE A 50 -3.53 -3.69 -1.98
CA ILE A 50 -3.00 -3.15 -0.71
C ILE A 50 -2.54 -1.72 -0.95
N LYS A 51 -3.13 -0.79 -0.22
CA LYS A 51 -2.85 0.66 -0.23
C LYS A 51 -3.35 1.30 1.06
N PRO A 52 -2.96 2.54 1.38
CA PRO A 52 -3.32 3.18 2.65
C PRO A 52 -4.83 3.24 2.89
N GLY A 53 -5.62 3.53 1.85
CA GLY A 53 -7.09 3.58 1.93
C GLY A 53 -7.78 2.24 2.24
N ASN A 54 -7.08 1.11 2.09
CA ASN A 54 -7.62 -0.23 2.35
C ASN A 54 -7.15 -0.82 3.69
N VAL A 55 -6.50 -0.02 4.53
CA VAL A 55 -6.10 -0.41 5.88
C VAL A 55 -6.67 0.59 6.87
N ILE A 56 -7.63 0.15 7.68
CA ILE A 56 -8.31 0.98 8.68
C ILE A 56 -7.71 0.71 10.06
N LEU A 57 -7.34 1.77 10.76
CA LEU A 57 -6.96 1.70 12.17
C LEU A 57 -8.18 1.95 13.04
N VAL A 58 -8.49 0.99 13.90
CA VAL A 58 -9.59 1.09 14.88
C VAL A 58 -9.07 0.97 16.30
N GLU A 59 -9.84 1.49 17.25
CA GLU A 59 -9.67 1.17 18.67
C GLU A 59 -10.53 -0.06 19.01
N ARG A 60 -9.93 -1.08 19.62
CA ARG A 60 -10.66 -2.29 20.02
C ARG A 60 -10.26 -2.71 21.42
N GLY A 61 -11.23 -2.71 22.33
CA GLY A 61 -10.99 -3.18 23.71
C GLY A 61 -9.94 -2.37 24.48
N GLY A 62 -9.79 -1.08 24.17
CA GLY A 62 -8.77 -0.20 24.74
C GLY A 62 -7.38 -0.31 24.08
N GLU A 63 -7.24 -1.16 23.06
CA GLU A 63 -6.04 -1.22 22.21
C GLU A 63 -6.23 -0.31 20.99
N ALA A 64 -5.36 0.69 20.86
CA ALA A 64 -5.30 1.57 19.69
C ALA A 64 -4.47 0.92 18.56
N ASP A 65 -4.61 1.44 17.34
CA ASP A 65 -3.89 0.97 16.14
C ASP A 65 -4.13 -0.51 15.80
N VAL A 66 -5.34 -1.03 16.05
CA VAL A 66 -5.72 -2.35 15.56
C VAL A 66 -6.00 -2.22 14.07
N ALA A 67 -5.13 -2.79 13.24
CA ALA A 67 -5.20 -2.68 11.80
C ALA A 67 -6.20 -3.69 11.21
N LYS A 68 -7.06 -3.20 10.32
CA LYS A 68 -8.06 -3.98 9.59
C LYS A 68 -7.84 -3.80 8.10
N VAL A 69 -7.50 -4.89 7.42
CA VAL A 69 -7.42 -4.92 5.96
C VAL A 69 -8.82 -5.13 5.41
N VAL A 70 -9.26 -4.22 4.54
CA VAL A 70 -10.59 -4.21 3.93
C VAL A 70 -10.48 -4.32 2.41
N ASP A 71 -11.61 -4.57 1.74
CA ASP A 71 -11.69 -4.62 0.27
C ASP A 71 -10.74 -5.62 -0.38
N PHE A 72 -10.74 -6.86 0.13
CA PHE A 72 -10.13 -7.99 -0.57
C PHE A 72 -10.64 -8.03 -2.01
N GLY A 73 -9.72 -7.83 -2.95
CA GLY A 73 -10.02 -7.65 -4.36
C GLY A 73 -10.70 -8.86 -4.95
N LEU A 74 -12.03 -8.90 -4.87
CA LEU A 74 -12.83 -9.86 -5.62
C LEU A 74 -12.75 -9.48 -7.09
N VAL A 75 -11.80 -10.10 -7.78
CA VAL A 75 -11.68 -10.12 -9.24
C VAL A 75 -11.52 -8.70 -9.83
N LYS A 76 -10.45 -8.00 -9.48
CA LYS A 76 -9.88 -7.04 -10.45
C LYS A 76 -9.07 -7.85 -11.46
N ALA A 77 -9.71 -8.19 -12.58
CA ALA A 77 -8.95 -8.28 -13.82
C ALA A 77 -8.34 -6.88 -14.00
N ILE A 78 -7.06 -6.81 -14.32
CA ILE A 78 -6.47 -5.53 -14.75
C ILE A 78 -7.18 -5.24 -16.06
N ASP A 79 -8.23 -4.42 -16.00
CA ASP A 79 -9.02 -4.12 -17.17
C ASP A 79 -8.10 -3.32 -18.09
N GLU A 80 -7.96 -3.74 -19.34
CA GLU A 80 -7.17 -3.01 -20.35
C GLU A 80 -7.66 -1.55 -20.50
N GLN A 81 -8.83 -1.23 -19.97
CA GLN A 81 -9.38 0.12 -19.88
C GLN A 81 -8.63 1.04 -18.89
N ASP A 82 -7.97 0.51 -17.86
CA ASP A 82 -7.08 1.31 -16.98
C ASP A 82 -5.78 1.72 -17.70
N LEU A 83 -5.49 1.10 -18.87
CA LEU A 83 -4.39 1.50 -19.75
C LEU A 83 -4.83 2.59 -20.76
N THR A 84 -6.14 2.78 -20.97
CA THR A 84 -6.67 3.86 -21.83
C THR A 84 -6.93 5.13 -21.04
N VAL A 85 -5.85 5.90 -20.86
CA VAL A 85 -5.85 7.24 -20.27
C VAL A 85 -6.73 8.21 -21.08
N THR A 86 -7.78 8.75 -20.46
CA THR A 86 -8.40 10.01 -20.90
C THR A 86 -7.80 11.20 -20.14
N GLU A 87 -7.47 12.28 -20.86
CA GLU A 87 -6.57 13.40 -20.50
C GLU A 87 -6.91 14.26 -19.25
N GLN A 88 -7.78 13.84 -18.33
CA GLN A 88 -8.21 14.70 -17.22
C GLN A 88 -8.16 14.09 -15.81
N ASP A 89 -7.75 12.84 -15.65
CA ASP A 89 -7.71 12.23 -14.31
C ASP A 89 -6.38 12.51 -13.63
N LYS A 90 -6.44 13.37 -12.60
CA LYS A 90 -5.46 13.38 -11.50
C LYS A 90 -5.17 11.93 -11.12
N ILE A 91 -3.92 11.59 -10.86
CA ILE A 91 -3.54 10.28 -10.32
C ILE A 91 -4.23 10.13 -8.95
N VAL A 92 -5.41 9.51 -8.94
CA VAL A 92 -6.16 9.17 -7.73
C VAL A 92 -6.18 7.65 -7.66
N GLY A 93 -5.16 7.08 -7.02
CA GLY A 93 -5.11 5.67 -6.60
C GLY A 93 -5.00 4.61 -7.71
N THR A 94 -4.45 3.45 -7.29
CA THR A 94 -4.17 2.18 -8.02
C THR A 94 -2.75 2.00 -8.59
N PRO A 95 -2.12 2.92 -9.35
CA PRO A 95 -0.78 2.65 -9.89
C PRO A 95 0.36 2.80 -8.86
N LEU A 96 0.14 3.53 -7.76
CA LEU A 96 1.20 3.91 -6.80
C LEU A 96 1.71 2.76 -5.91
N TYR A 97 0.98 1.64 -5.86
CA TYR A 97 1.27 0.49 -4.99
C TYR A 97 1.30 -0.83 -5.79
N VAL A 98 1.31 -0.74 -7.12
CA VAL A 98 1.26 -1.91 -8.00
C VAL A 98 2.62 -2.59 -8.04
N SER A 99 2.63 -3.93 -7.98
CA SER A 99 3.86 -4.71 -8.12
C SER A 99 4.33 -4.75 -9.59
N PRO A 100 5.65 -4.85 -9.86
CA PRO A 100 6.20 -4.97 -11.21
C PRO A 100 5.57 -6.12 -12.00
N GLU A 101 5.36 -7.27 -11.38
CA GLU A 101 4.73 -8.45 -11.97
C GLU A 101 3.25 -8.27 -12.29
N ALA A 102 2.54 -7.40 -11.55
CA ALA A 102 1.15 -7.06 -11.87
C ALA A 102 1.07 -6.24 -13.16
N VAL A 103 2.07 -5.40 -13.42
CA VAL A 103 2.17 -4.63 -14.66
C VAL A 103 2.59 -5.54 -15.82
N ALA A 104 3.57 -6.43 -15.59
CA ALA A 104 4.19 -7.21 -16.66
C ALA A 104 3.43 -8.50 -17.04
N ALA A 105 2.81 -9.19 -16.07
CA ALA A 105 2.19 -10.50 -16.25
C ALA A 105 1.00 -10.73 -15.28
N PRO A 106 -0.10 -9.95 -15.39
CA PRO A 106 -1.27 -10.00 -14.50
C PRO A 106 -1.85 -11.39 -14.27
N GLU A 107 -1.83 -12.22 -15.30
CA GLU A 107 -2.39 -13.58 -15.30
C GLU A 107 -1.61 -14.56 -14.42
N THR A 108 -0.37 -14.21 -14.04
CA THR A 108 0.51 -15.04 -13.21
C THR A 108 0.67 -14.54 -11.77
N LEU A 109 -0.12 -13.54 -11.38
CA LEU A 109 -0.07 -12.91 -10.06
C LEU A 109 -0.30 -13.91 -8.91
N ASP A 110 0.63 -13.92 -7.96
CA ASP A 110 0.54 -14.66 -6.70
C ASP A 110 0.69 -13.71 -5.49
N GLY A 111 0.75 -14.28 -4.28
CA GLY A 111 0.82 -13.51 -3.03
C GLY A 111 2.04 -12.59 -2.90
N ARG A 112 3.07 -12.72 -3.74
CA ARG A 112 4.23 -11.81 -3.74
C ARG A 112 3.87 -10.38 -4.12
N ALA A 113 2.82 -10.20 -4.92
CA ALA A 113 2.32 -8.88 -5.26
C ALA A 113 1.79 -8.12 -4.05
N ASP A 114 1.13 -8.82 -3.12
CA ASP A 114 0.67 -8.20 -1.86
C ASP A 114 1.85 -7.82 -0.95
N LEU A 115 2.94 -8.59 -0.98
CA LEU A 115 4.17 -8.28 -0.22
C LEU A 115 4.88 -7.04 -0.78
N TYR A 116 4.92 -6.90 -2.11
CA TYR A 116 5.43 -5.69 -2.74
C TYR A 116 4.62 -4.46 -2.32
N ALA A 117 3.28 -4.57 -2.44
CA ALA A 117 2.37 -3.48 -2.07
C ALA A 117 2.45 -3.14 -0.57
N LEU A 118 2.71 -4.14 0.29
CA LEU A 118 2.99 -3.94 1.71
C LEU A 118 4.30 -3.15 1.94
N GLY A 119 5.35 -3.41 1.17
CA GLY A 119 6.59 -2.62 1.19
C GLY A 119 6.36 -1.16 0.77
N ALA A 120 5.64 -0.97 -0.34
CA ALA A 120 5.24 0.36 -0.82
C ALA A 120 4.36 1.11 0.21
N LEU A 121 3.46 0.39 0.90
CA LEU A 121 2.70 0.95 2.02
C LEU A 121 3.63 1.37 3.16
N GLY A 122 4.59 0.53 3.56
CA GLY A 122 5.56 0.87 4.59
C GLY A 122 6.38 2.12 4.25
N TYR A 123 6.82 2.24 3.00
CA TYR A 123 7.46 3.44 2.48
C TYR A 123 6.58 4.69 2.67
N PHE A 124 5.30 4.59 2.31
CA PHE A 124 4.34 5.68 2.48
C PHE A 124 4.16 6.08 3.95
N LEU A 125 4.07 5.12 4.87
CA LEU A 125 3.93 5.44 6.30
C LEU A 125 5.13 6.18 6.86
N LEU A 126 6.33 5.88 6.37
CA LEU A 126 7.59 6.48 6.84
C LEU A 126 7.91 7.83 6.21
N THR A 127 7.44 8.08 4.99
CA THR A 127 7.82 9.28 4.21
C THR A 127 6.65 10.22 3.92
N GLY A 128 5.41 9.75 4.13
CA GLY A 128 4.18 10.44 3.71
C GLY A 128 3.97 10.48 2.20
N LYS A 129 4.78 9.73 1.42
CA LYS A 129 4.76 9.72 -0.05
C LYS A 129 4.88 8.30 -0.57
N PRO A 130 4.25 7.93 -1.69
CA PRO A 130 4.49 6.63 -2.31
C PRO A 130 5.94 6.50 -2.79
N PRO A 131 6.47 5.27 -2.97
CA PRO A 131 7.84 5.04 -3.44
C PRO A 131 8.10 5.64 -4.82
N PHE A 132 7.08 5.64 -5.67
CA PHE A 132 7.11 6.24 -6.99
C PHE A 132 5.89 7.14 -7.20
N GLY A 133 6.13 8.30 -7.78
CA GLY A 133 5.11 9.21 -8.29
C GLY A 133 5.40 9.56 -9.75
N GLY A 134 4.41 10.11 -10.45
CA GLY A 134 4.55 10.50 -11.87
C GLY A 134 3.48 11.49 -12.27
N LYS A 135 3.47 11.88 -13.54
CA LYS A 135 2.42 12.71 -14.14
C LYS A 135 1.35 11.89 -14.85
N SER A 136 1.62 10.60 -15.12
CA SER A 136 0.67 9.65 -15.70
C SER A 136 0.82 8.27 -15.05
N ALA A 137 -0.20 7.42 -15.18
CA ALA A 137 -0.15 6.04 -14.69
C ALA A 137 0.98 5.24 -15.37
N ILE A 138 1.18 5.43 -16.68
CA ILE A 138 2.26 4.79 -17.44
C ILE A 138 3.63 5.16 -16.87
N GLU A 139 3.86 6.43 -16.54
CA GLU A 139 5.13 6.85 -15.93
C GLU A 139 5.37 6.15 -14.59
N VAL A 140 4.33 6.03 -13.76
CA VAL A 140 4.40 5.32 -12.47
C VAL A 140 4.69 3.84 -12.68
N TYR A 141 4.01 3.18 -13.62
CA TYR A 141 4.26 1.77 -13.97
C TYR A 141 5.70 1.53 -14.43
N THR A 142 6.24 2.38 -15.32
CA THR A 142 7.63 2.29 -15.76
C THR A 142 8.58 2.39 -14.57
N LYS A 143 8.34 3.31 -13.63
CA LYS A 143 9.18 3.43 -12.42
C LYS A 143 9.13 2.18 -11.54
N HIS A 144 7.96 1.57 -11.35
CA HIS A 144 7.87 0.30 -10.64
C HIS A 144 8.65 -0.82 -11.35
N LEU A 145 8.72 -0.82 -12.69
CA LEU A 145 9.43 -1.84 -13.47
C LEU A 145 10.96 -1.63 -13.52
N GLU A 146 11.41 -0.38 -13.56
CA GLU A 146 12.78 -0.05 -13.98
C GLU A 146 13.61 0.68 -12.91
N ASP A 147 12.98 1.41 -12.00
CA ASP A 147 13.66 2.31 -11.07
C ASP A 147 13.83 1.70 -9.67
N SER A 148 14.72 2.30 -8.88
CA SER A 148 14.83 2.06 -7.43
C SER A 148 14.23 3.25 -6.68
N PRO A 149 13.45 3.01 -5.60
CA PRO A 149 12.87 4.11 -4.83
C PRO A 149 13.97 4.91 -4.14
N THR A 150 13.73 6.21 -3.96
CA THR A 150 14.60 7.05 -3.13
C THR A 150 14.59 6.52 -1.69
N PRO A 151 15.74 6.29 -1.03
CA PRO A 151 15.76 5.74 0.32
C PRO A 151 14.89 6.55 1.30
N PRO A 152 14.05 5.92 2.13
CA PRO A 152 13.23 6.60 3.13
C PRO A 152 13.99 7.59 4.03
N SER A 153 15.27 7.33 4.36
CA SER A 153 16.11 8.24 5.15
C SER A 153 16.32 9.60 4.48
N GLU A 154 16.32 9.68 3.15
CA GLU A 154 16.45 10.93 2.42
C GLU A 154 15.19 11.80 2.49
N HIS A 155 14.07 11.25 2.97
CA HIS A 155 12.83 11.98 3.22
C HIS A 155 12.63 12.38 4.68
N ALA A 156 13.43 11.84 5.61
CA ALA A 156 13.26 12.06 7.04
C ALA A 156 13.86 13.40 7.50
N ALA A 157 13.10 14.15 8.32
CA ALA A 157 13.58 15.38 8.98
C ALA A 157 14.23 15.10 10.36
N GLU A 158 14.08 13.89 10.89
CA GLU A 158 14.46 13.43 12.22
C GLU A 158 15.44 12.23 12.11
N PRO A 159 16.09 11.78 13.21
CA PRO A 159 16.95 10.61 13.19
C PRO A 159 16.20 9.37 12.67
N PHE A 160 16.68 8.82 11.55
CA PHE A 160 16.08 7.68 10.87
C PHE A 160 17.01 6.47 10.99
N ASP A 161 16.47 5.29 11.28
CA ASP A 161 17.27 4.06 11.35
C ASP A 161 17.68 3.63 9.92
N PRO A 162 18.97 3.60 9.57
CA PRO A 162 19.42 3.21 8.23
C PRO A 162 19.02 1.79 7.82
N ALA A 163 18.61 0.93 8.77
CA ALA A 163 18.07 -0.38 8.44
C ALA A 163 16.78 -0.30 7.60
N LEU A 164 16.00 0.79 7.75
CA LEU A 164 14.75 1.02 7.02
C LEU A 164 14.98 1.49 5.58
N ASP A 165 16.22 1.79 5.18
CA ASP A 165 16.55 2.11 3.78
C ASP A 165 16.54 0.90 2.85
N ARG A 166 16.40 -0.30 3.42
CA ARG A 166 16.34 -1.57 2.69
C ARG A 166 14.91 -2.11 2.48
N LEU A 167 13.90 -1.30 2.80
CA LEU A 167 12.48 -1.63 2.58
C LEU A 167 12.15 -1.77 1.09
#